data_AF-D3BKY6-F1
#
_entry.id   AF-D3BKY6-F1
#
_cell.length_a   1.000
_cell.length_b   1.000
_cell.length_c   1.000
_cell.angle_alpha   90.00
_cell.angle_beta   90.00
_cell.angle_gamma   90.00
#
_symmetry.space_group_name_H-M   'P 1'
#
loop_
_entity.id
_entity.type
_entity.pdbx_description
1 polymer ?
#
loop_
_entity_poly.entity_id
_entity_poly.type
_entity_poly.pdbx_seq_one_letter_code
_entity_poly.pdbx_strand_id
1 'polypeptide(L)'
;MTSPFESALYNSLGVMSSVCFGLQYVPQMYLNYNRRSVQGFSLHSIVIKLIGAAFLLVNSSLTGDSVNRTLPWIAFPVVPYLIGYLYPSTMCKYQGITDITNSVKPITQLLSHLPQMIVCINSKTTIGVSLPSQYLNFVGGVAGVIMCVGIPPKSTLTYFIYINSVWQAISIFIMYFYYDYRKLQLQQHTNKTKADPV
;
A
#
# COMPACT_ATOMS: atom_id res chain seq x y z
N MET A 1 16.53 17.79 -19.76
CA MET A 1 17.22 16.52 -19.46
C MET A 1 17.61 16.57 -18.00
N THR A 2 17.16 15.61 -17.19
CA THR A 2 17.60 15.48 -15.79
C THR A 2 19.09 15.14 -15.76
N SER A 3 19.81 15.65 -14.77
CA SER A 3 21.22 15.30 -14.59
C SER A 3 21.38 13.80 -14.26
N PRO A 4 22.57 13.22 -14.47
CA PRO A 4 22.83 11.83 -14.06
C PRO A 4 22.56 11.59 -12.57
N PHE A 5 22.87 12.60 -11.73
CA PHE A 5 22.60 12.57 -10.30
C PHE A 5 21.11 12.55 -9.98
N GLU A 6 20.32 13.44 -10.60
CA GLU A 6 18.86 13.47 -10.43
C GLU A 6 18.22 12.15 -10.86
N SER A 7 18.67 11.59 -11.98
CA SER A 7 18.19 10.30 -12.47
C SER A 7 18.49 9.16 -11.48
N ALA A 8 19.68 9.14 -10.88
CA ALA A 8 20.04 8.16 -9.85
C ALA A 8 19.18 8.32 -8.57
N LEU A 9 18.91 9.56 -8.17
CA LEU A 9 18.03 9.87 -7.03
C LEU A 9 16.61 9.35 -7.26
N TYR A 10 15.99 9.65 -8.41
CA TYR A 10 14.63 9.20 -8.70
C TYR A 10 14.52 7.69 -8.81
N ASN A 11 15.51 7.01 -9.42
CA ASN A 11 15.53 5.54 -9.43
C ASN A 11 15.64 4.97 -8.01
N SER A 12 16.45 5.57 -7.14
CA SER A 12 16.58 5.15 -5.74
C SER A 12 15.26 5.31 -4.96
N LEU A 13 14.53 6.41 -5.20
CA LEU A 13 13.20 6.62 -4.63
C LEU A 13 12.18 5.60 -5.14
N GLY A 14 12.26 5.19 -6.41
CA GLY A 14 11.46 4.12 -6.96
C GLY A 14 11.71 2.77 -6.29
N VAL A 15 12.99 2.41 -6.10
CA VAL A 15 13.37 1.19 -5.37
C VAL A 15 12.87 1.26 -3.93
N MET A 16 13.04 2.38 -3.24
CA MET A 16 12.54 2.57 -1.88
C MET A 16 11.02 2.41 -1.81
N SER A 17 10.28 2.99 -2.75
CA SER A 17 8.82 2.85 -2.84
C SER A 17 8.42 1.38 -2.98
N SER A 18 9.07 0.65 -3.89
CA SER A 18 8.84 -0.78 -4.09
C SER A 18 9.12 -1.62 -2.84
N VAL A 19 10.23 -1.33 -2.14
CA VAL A 19 10.59 -2.03 -0.89
C VAL A 19 9.56 -1.76 0.20
N CYS A 20 9.15 -0.50 0.39
CA CYS A 20 8.13 -0.13 1.36
C CYS A 20 6.80 -0.86 1.10
N PHE A 21 6.32 -0.87 -0.15
CA PHE A 21 5.09 -1.59 -0.51
C PHE A 21 5.21 -3.11 -0.42
N GLY A 22 6.40 -3.67 -0.64
CA GLY A 22 6.66 -5.09 -0.39
C GLY A 22 6.60 -5.45 1.09
N LEU A 23 7.20 -4.63 1.94
CA LEU A 23 7.33 -4.90 3.37
C LEU A 23 6.12 -4.45 4.21
N GLN A 24 5.27 -3.57 3.70
CA GLN A 24 4.17 -2.98 4.48
C GLN A 24 3.20 -4.01 5.08
N TYR A 25 3.09 -5.21 4.50
CA TYR A 25 2.19 -6.25 4.99
C TYR A 25 2.78 -7.04 6.17
N VAL A 26 4.11 -7.05 6.33
CA VAL A 26 4.80 -7.83 7.37
C VAL A 26 4.36 -7.41 8.78
N PRO A 27 4.30 -6.11 9.14
CA PRO A 27 3.87 -5.73 10.48
C PRO A 27 2.41 -6.07 10.78
N GLN A 28 1.52 -6.06 9.77
CA GLN A 28 0.13 -6.48 9.93
C GLN A 28 0.03 -8.00 10.14
N MET A 29 0.82 -8.79 9.42
CA MET A 29 0.90 -10.24 9.64
C MET A 29 1.38 -10.56 11.06
N TYR A 30 2.42 -9.85 11.52
CA TYR A 30 2.94 -9.98 12.89
C TYR A 30 1.88 -9.61 13.94
N LEU A 31 1.17 -8.50 13.75
CA LEU A 31 0.07 -8.08 14.66
C LEU A 31 -1.02 -9.15 14.76
N ASN A 32 -1.47 -9.69 13.63
CA ASN A 32 -2.50 -10.73 13.61
C ASN A 32 -2.00 -12.03 14.25
N TYR A 33 -0.75 -12.41 13.99
CA TYR A 33 -0.11 -13.58 14.61
C TYR A 33 -0.05 -13.45 16.13
N ASN A 34 0.41 -12.30 16.62
CA ASN A 34 0.53 -12.03 18.06
C ASN A 34 -0.83 -12.02 18.77
N ARG A 35 -1.86 -11.44 18.14
CA ARG A 35 -3.23 -11.42 18.67
C ARG A 35 -3.97 -12.76 18.53
N ARG A 36 -3.40 -13.72 17.77
CA ARG A 36 -4.06 -14.97 17.37
C ARG A 36 -5.47 -14.74 16.77
N SER A 37 -5.68 -13.57 16.15
CA SER A 37 -6.99 -13.12 15.68
C SER A 37 -6.83 -12.10 14.56
N VAL A 38 -7.74 -12.16 13.59
CA VAL A 38 -7.89 -11.17 12.51
C VAL A 38 -9.02 -10.17 12.80
N GLN A 39 -9.58 -10.19 14.01
CA GLN A 39 -10.68 -9.31 14.40
C GLN A 39 -10.26 -7.84 14.37
N GLY A 40 -11.04 -7.00 13.69
CA GLY A 40 -10.73 -5.59 13.45
C GLY A 40 -9.95 -5.33 12.16
N PHE A 41 -9.57 -6.38 11.43
CA PHE A 41 -8.94 -6.30 10.11
C PHE A 41 -9.90 -6.82 9.03
N SER A 42 -10.04 -6.08 7.92
CA SER A 42 -11.01 -6.44 6.87
C SER A 42 -10.44 -7.49 5.91
N LEU A 43 -11.03 -8.69 5.90
CA LEU A 43 -10.64 -9.77 4.98
C LEU A 43 -10.92 -9.42 3.51
N HIS A 44 -12.05 -8.76 3.24
CA HIS A 44 -12.41 -8.26 1.90
C HIS A 44 -11.35 -7.29 1.36
N SER A 45 -10.79 -6.46 2.23
CA SER A 45 -9.73 -5.51 1.87
C SER A 45 -8.45 -6.21 1.43
N ILE A 46 -8.09 -7.33 2.05
CA ILE A 46 -6.89 -8.10 1.69
C ILE A 46 -7.04 -8.69 0.29
N VAL A 47 -8.15 -9.39 0.03
CA VAL A 47 -8.40 -10.06 -1.25
C VAL A 47 -8.33 -9.07 -2.41
N ILE A 48 -8.98 -7.91 -2.24
CA ILE A 48 -8.99 -6.86 -3.26
C ILE A 48 -7.58 -6.26 -3.46
N LYS A 49 -6.82 -6.00 -2.38
CA LYS A 49 -5.42 -5.49 -2.48
C LYS A 49 -4.50 -6.48 -3.21
N LEU A 50 -4.67 -7.78 -2.97
CA LEU A 50 -3.88 -8.83 -3.62
C LEU A 50 -4.17 -8.90 -5.12
N ILE A 51 -5.44 -8.78 -5.54
CA ILE A 51 -5.81 -8.70 -6.95
C ILE A 51 -5.14 -7.49 -7.62
N GLY A 52 -5.23 -6.31 -7.00
CA GLY A 52 -4.57 -5.09 -7.51
C GLY A 52 -3.06 -5.22 -7.68
N ALA A 53 -2.38 -5.78 -6.68
CA ALA A 53 -0.93 -5.97 -6.71
C ALA A 53 -0.50 -6.89 -7.87
N ALA A 54 -1.25 -7.97 -8.11
CA ALA A 54 -0.93 -8.91 -9.17
C ALA A 54 -1.03 -8.29 -10.58
N PHE A 55 -2.08 -7.50 -10.84
CA PHE A 55 -2.23 -6.82 -12.14
C PHE A 55 -1.15 -5.76 -12.38
N LEU A 56 -0.75 -4.98 -11.37
CA LEU A 56 0.35 -4.02 -11.54
C LEU A 56 1.66 -4.70 -11.92
N LEU A 57 2.01 -5.81 -11.25
CA LEU A 57 3.25 -6.53 -11.53
C LEU A 57 3.32 -7.01 -12.98
N VAL A 58 2.21 -7.51 -13.52
CA VAL A 58 2.10 -7.90 -14.94
C VAL A 58 2.34 -6.71 -15.83
N ASN A 59 1.62 -5.60 -15.59
CA ASN A 59 1.76 -4.42 -16.41
C ASN A 59 3.22 -3.93 -16.44
N SER A 60 3.83 -3.72 -15.28
CA SER A 60 5.22 -3.24 -15.17
C SER A 60 6.24 -4.17 -15.84
N SER A 61 6.04 -5.49 -15.79
CA SER A 61 6.91 -6.46 -16.45
C SER A 61 6.81 -6.37 -17.98
N LEU A 62 5.61 -6.14 -18.51
CA LEU A 62 5.34 -6.07 -19.94
C LEU A 62 5.71 -4.72 -20.57
N THR A 63 5.60 -3.61 -19.81
CA THR A 63 5.93 -2.26 -20.33
C THR A 63 7.42 -1.91 -20.27
N GLY A 64 8.24 -2.78 -19.67
CA GLY A 64 9.68 -2.61 -19.55
C GLY A 64 10.11 -1.52 -18.58
N ASP A 65 9.24 -1.09 -17.66
CA ASP A 65 9.56 -0.06 -16.67
C ASP A 65 10.65 -0.58 -15.70
N SER A 66 11.73 0.19 -15.55
CA SER A 66 12.96 -0.18 -14.84
C SER A 66 12.79 -0.46 -13.34
N VAL A 67 11.62 -0.15 -12.77
CA VAL A 67 11.33 -0.21 -11.33
C VAL A 67 11.12 -1.66 -10.83
N ASN A 68 11.00 -2.65 -11.72
CA ASN A 68 10.48 -3.99 -11.37
C ASN A 68 11.41 -5.19 -11.66
N ARG A 69 12.72 -5.00 -11.90
CA ARG A 69 13.64 -6.15 -12.12
C ARG A 69 14.13 -6.83 -10.84
N THR A 70 13.88 -6.26 -9.67
CA THR A 70 14.38 -6.77 -8.39
C THR A 70 13.24 -7.17 -7.47
N LEU A 71 13.11 -8.49 -7.30
CA LEU A 71 12.37 -9.25 -6.28
C LEU A 71 10.85 -9.45 -6.49
N PRO A 72 10.45 -10.58 -7.12
CA PRO A 72 9.07 -11.05 -7.10
C PRO A 72 8.80 -11.77 -5.77
N TRP A 73 8.16 -11.14 -4.80
CA TRP A 73 7.72 -11.84 -3.59
C TRP A 73 6.39 -12.58 -3.83
N ILE A 74 6.57 -13.84 -4.26
CA ILE A 74 5.90 -15.12 -3.94
C ILE A 74 4.77 -14.96 -2.89
N ALA A 75 3.49 -15.23 -3.15
CA ALA A 75 2.92 -16.47 -3.70
C ALA A 75 1.58 -16.32 -4.46
N PHE A 76 1.19 -15.11 -4.88
CA PHE A 76 -0.11 -14.88 -5.54
C PHE A 76 -0.07 -14.23 -6.95
N PRO A 77 1.00 -13.54 -7.41
CA PRO A 77 0.99 -12.96 -8.75
C PRO A 77 1.35 -13.96 -9.85
N VAL A 78 1.55 -15.24 -9.54
CA VAL A 78 1.99 -16.28 -10.48
C VAL A 78 1.01 -16.44 -11.64
N VAL A 79 -0.29 -16.45 -11.39
CA VAL A 79 -1.28 -16.67 -12.47
C VAL A 79 -1.32 -15.49 -13.46
N PRO A 80 -1.47 -14.22 -13.02
CA PRO A 80 -1.41 -13.10 -13.96
C PRO A 80 -0.05 -12.96 -14.64
N TYR A 81 1.05 -13.21 -13.91
CA TYR A 81 2.41 -13.20 -14.46
C TYR A 81 2.63 -14.26 -15.53
N LEU A 82 2.21 -15.51 -15.28
CA LEU A 82 2.30 -16.61 -16.24
C LEU A 82 1.43 -16.34 -17.46
N ILE A 83 0.23 -15.78 -17.30
CA ILE A 83 -0.63 -15.40 -18.44
C ILE A 83 0.06 -14.33 -19.30
N GLY A 84 0.64 -13.30 -18.68
CA GLY A 84 1.38 -12.26 -19.40
C GLY A 84 2.66 -12.77 -20.08
N TYR A 85 3.37 -13.71 -19.45
CA TYR A 85 4.59 -14.31 -19.97
C TYR A 85 4.33 -15.31 -21.12
N LEU A 86 3.30 -16.15 -21.00
CA LEU A 86 2.96 -17.17 -21.98
C LEU A 86 2.25 -16.59 -23.22
N TYR A 87 1.57 -15.45 -23.08
CA TYR A 87 0.81 -14.81 -24.16
C TYR A 87 1.12 -13.30 -24.29
N PRO A 88 2.36 -12.90 -24.62
CA PRO A 88 2.76 -11.49 -24.71
C PRO A 88 2.05 -10.74 -25.87
N SER A 89 1.65 -11.46 -26.92
CA SER A 89 1.03 -10.92 -28.13
C SER A 89 -0.44 -10.50 -27.95
N THR A 90 -1.18 -11.05 -26.97
CA THR A 90 -2.55 -10.60 -26.64
C THR A 90 -2.59 -9.33 -25.81
N MET A 91 -1.57 -9.08 -24.98
CA MET A 91 -1.44 -7.84 -24.18
C MET A 91 -0.99 -6.64 -25.03
N CYS A 92 -0.03 -6.85 -25.95
CA CYS A 92 0.52 -5.78 -26.79
C CYS A 92 -0.41 -5.36 -27.95
N LYS A 93 -1.36 -6.22 -28.35
CA LYS A 93 -2.25 -5.99 -29.50
C LYS A 93 -3.60 -5.36 -29.12
N TYR A 94 -3.97 -5.38 -27.84
CA TYR A 94 -5.23 -4.82 -27.32
C TYR A 94 -4.96 -3.76 -26.25
N GLN A 95 -4.87 -2.50 -26.69
CA GLN A 95 -4.69 -1.33 -25.82
C GLN A 95 -5.66 -1.31 -24.62
N GLY A 96 -6.91 -1.77 -24.81
CA GLY A 96 -7.92 -1.85 -23.75
C GLY A 96 -7.61 -2.82 -22.62
N ILE A 97 -6.84 -3.89 -22.85
CA ILE A 97 -6.46 -4.85 -21.81
C ILE A 97 -5.34 -4.29 -20.92
N THR A 98 -4.39 -3.56 -21.51
CA THR A 98 -3.38 -2.77 -20.77
C THR A 98 -4.02 -1.66 -19.95
N ASP A 99 -5.07 -0.99 -20.45
CA ASP A 99 -5.77 0.06 -19.72
C ASP A 99 -6.58 -0.49 -18.54
N ILE A 100 -7.23 -1.65 -18.72
CA ILE A 100 -7.90 -2.37 -17.62
C ILE A 100 -6.87 -2.77 -16.56
N THR A 101 -5.76 -3.38 -16.97
CA THR A 101 -4.70 -3.85 -16.05
C THR A 101 -4.09 -2.71 -15.25
N ASN A 102 -3.84 -1.57 -15.89
CA ASN A 102 -3.35 -0.35 -15.24
C ASN A 102 -4.38 0.28 -14.28
N SER A 103 -5.67 0.13 -14.56
CA SER A 103 -6.76 0.66 -13.75
C SER A 103 -7.12 -0.23 -12.56
N VAL A 104 -6.87 -1.54 -12.65
CA VAL A 104 -7.21 -2.50 -11.59
C VAL A 104 -6.57 -2.11 -10.26
N LYS A 105 -5.25 -1.81 -10.23
CA LYS A 105 -4.59 -1.48 -8.96
C LYS A 105 -5.13 -0.19 -8.31
N PRO A 106 -5.22 0.96 -9.01
CA PRO A 106 -5.90 2.16 -8.50
C PRO A 106 -7.27 1.88 -7.87
N ILE A 107 -8.13 1.16 -8.60
CA ILE A 107 -9.52 0.90 -8.22
C ILE A 107 -9.58 -0.03 -7.01
N THR A 108 -8.88 -1.16 -7.07
CA THR A 108 -8.81 -2.11 -5.96
C THR A 108 -8.20 -1.48 -4.70
N GLN A 109 -7.24 -0.58 -4.84
CA GLN A 109 -6.66 0.12 -3.70
C GLN A 109 -7.67 1.05 -3.02
N LEU A 110 -8.54 1.73 -3.77
CA LEU A 110 -9.67 2.49 -3.22
C LEU A 110 -10.71 1.57 -2.57
N LEU A 111 -11.20 0.59 -3.32
CA LEU A 111 -12.27 -0.31 -2.88
C LEU A 111 -11.88 -1.11 -1.64
N SER A 112 -10.61 -1.52 -1.54
CA SER A 112 -10.11 -2.22 -0.37
C SER A 112 -9.95 -1.33 0.86
N HIS A 113 -9.78 -0.02 0.71
CA HIS A 113 -9.58 0.86 1.85
C HIS A 113 -10.90 1.16 2.58
N LEU A 114 -12.01 1.26 1.85
CA LEU A 114 -13.31 1.60 2.43
C LEU A 114 -13.75 0.64 3.54
N PRO A 115 -13.73 -0.70 3.35
CA PRO A 115 -14.11 -1.63 4.41
C PRO A 115 -13.20 -1.52 5.64
N GLN A 116 -11.90 -1.25 5.44
CA GLN A 116 -10.99 -1.09 6.57
C GLN A 116 -11.30 0.16 7.38
N MET A 117 -11.60 1.29 6.72
CA MET A 117 -12.05 2.50 7.41
C MET A 117 -13.38 2.28 8.13
N ILE A 118 -14.34 1.61 7.48
CA ILE A 118 -15.65 1.32 8.07
C ILE A 118 -15.50 0.50 9.35
N VAL A 119 -14.65 -0.54 9.36
CA VAL A 119 -14.37 -1.33 10.57
C VAL A 119 -13.78 -0.45 11.67
N CYS A 120 -12.83 0.43 11.36
CA CYS A 120 -12.24 1.35 12.35
C CYS A 120 -13.28 2.35 12.90
N ILE A 121 -14.15 2.89 12.05
CA ILE A 121 -15.20 3.84 12.43
C ILE A 121 -16.25 3.15 13.31
N ASN A 122 -16.68 1.94 12.95
CA ASN A 122 -17.68 1.18 13.69
C ASN A 122 -17.14 0.71 15.04
N SER A 123 -15.88 0.28 15.09
CA SER A 123 -15.22 -0.16 16.33
C SER A 123 -14.68 1.00 17.18
N LYS A 124 -14.67 2.23 16.65
CA LYS A 124 -14.13 3.43 17.32
C LYS A 124 -12.70 3.21 17.82
N THR A 125 -11.89 2.51 17.03
CA THR A 125 -10.48 2.20 17.31
C THR A 125 -9.74 1.79 16.03
N THR A 126 -8.42 1.87 16.07
CA THR A 126 -7.52 1.41 15.01
C THR A 126 -6.65 0.22 15.44
N ILE A 127 -6.89 -0.39 16.61
CA ILE A 127 -6.14 -1.55 17.13
C ILE A 127 -6.12 -2.75 16.14
N GLY A 128 -7.13 -2.85 15.27
CA GLY A 128 -7.19 -3.82 14.18
C GLY A 128 -6.15 -3.62 13.07
N VAL A 129 -5.52 -2.45 13.02
CA VAL A 129 -4.64 -2.01 11.94
C VAL A 129 -3.25 -1.72 12.49
N SER A 130 -2.25 -2.29 11.84
CA SER A 130 -0.84 -2.04 12.15
C SER A 130 -0.43 -0.64 11.71
N LEU A 131 -0.09 0.22 12.68
CA LEU A 131 0.47 1.55 12.38
C LEU A 131 1.84 1.46 11.65
N PRO A 132 2.78 0.56 12.00
CA PRO A 132 4.00 0.38 11.22
C PRO A 132 3.74 0.05 9.74
N SER A 133 2.69 -0.73 9.44
CA SER A 133 2.26 -0.98 8.07
C SER A 133 1.81 0.30 7.37
N GLN A 134 1.10 1.20 8.08
CA GLN A 134 0.68 2.48 7.53
C GLN A 134 1.86 3.44 7.32
N TYR A 135 2.88 3.42 8.18
CA TYR A 135 4.10 4.20 7.96
C TYR A 135 4.83 3.76 6.70
N LEU A 136 4.98 2.44 6.47
CA LEU A 136 5.58 1.93 5.24
C LEU A 136 4.74 2.31 4.01
N ASN A 137 3.41 2.21 4.09
CA ASN A 137 2.51 2.64 3.00
C ASN A 137 2.62 4.14 2.72
N PHE A 138 2.74 4.98 3.75
CA PHE A 138 2.92 6.42 3.63
C PHE A 138 4.27 6.77 2.97
N VAL A 139 5.36 6.25 3.51
CA VAL A 139 6.72 6.50 3.01
C VAL A 139 6.87 6.01 1.57
N GLY A 140 6.39 4.80 1.29
CA GLY A 140 6.39 4.24 -0.06
C GLY A 140 5.58 5.09 -1.05
N GLY A 141 4.40 5.57 -0.61
CA GLY A 141 3.58 6.50 -1.38
C GLY A 141 4.28 7.83 -1.69
N VAL A 142 4.84 8.50 -0.67
CA VAL A 142 5.56 9.78 -0.86
C VAL A 142 6.76 9.60 -1.78
N ALA A 143 7.57 8.57 -1.55
CA ALA A 143 8.72 8.25 -2.40
C ALA A 143 8.32 8.02 -3.85
N GLY A 144 7.22 7.29 -4.08
CA GLY A 144 6.69 7.03 -5.42
C GLY A 144 6.13 8.28 -6.11
N VAL A 145 5.46 9.17 -5.38
CA VAL A 145 5.03 10.48 -5.94
C VAL A 145 6.25 11.29 -6.38
N ILE A 146 7.28 11.40 -5.53
CA ILE A 146 8.50 12.17 -5.86
C ILE A 146 9.24 11.53 -7.04
N MET A 147 9.33 10.20 -7.08
CA MET A 147 9.88 9.48 -8.23
C MET A 147 9.13 9.86 -9.52
N CYS A 148 7.79 9.84 -9.51
CA CYS A 148 6.98 10.15 -10.69
C CYS A 148 7.10 11.61 -11.16
N VAL A 149 7.50 12.55 -10.30
CA VAL A 149 7.81 13.93 -10.71
C VAL A 149 9.07 13.97 -11.58
N GLY A 150 10.08 13.17 -11.22
CA GLY A 150 11.38 13.16 -11.90
C GLY A 150 11.46 12.21 -13.10
N ILE A 151 10.81 11.06 -13.00
CA ILE A 151 10.70 10.06 -14.06
C ILE A 151 9.20 9.88 -14.34
N PRO A 152 8.64 10.65 -15.28
CA PRO A 152 7.21 10.60 -15.54
C PRO A 152 6.81 9.19 -16.01
N PRO A 153 5.84 8.55 -15.33
CA PRO A 153 5.37 7.24 -15.71
C PRO A 153 4.59 7.32 -17.03
N LYS A 154 4.57 6.21 -17.78
CA LYS A 154 3.79 6.12 -19.03
C LYS A 154 2.29 6.26 -18.82
N SER A 155 1.79 5.92 -17.61
CA SER A 155 0.38 6.01 -17.26
C SER A 155 0.14 7.02 -16.14
N THR A 156 -0.80 7.94 -16.35
CA THR A 156 -1.24 8.90 -15.32
C THR A 156 -1.81 8.21 -14.08
N LEU A 157 -2.36 7.00 -14.23
CA LEU A 157 -2.88 6.19 -13.12
C LEU A 157 -1.79 5.78 -12.12
N THR A 158 -0.53 5.76 -12.54
CA THR A 158 0.60 5.50 -11.65
C THR A 158 0.77 6.61 -10.60
N TYR A 159 0.54 7.88 -10.95
CA TYR A 159 0.49 8.96 -9.95
C TYR A 159 -0.64 8.71 -8.94
N PHE A 160 -1.80 8.29 -9.43
CA PHE A 160 -2.96 8.02 -8.59
C PHE A 160 -2.68 6.91 -7.57
N ILE A 161 -1.96 5.84 -7.93
CA ILE A 161 -1.57 4.77 -7.00
C ILE A 161 -0.81 5.33 -5.80
N TYR A 162 0.22 6.14 -6.05
CA TYR A 162 1.06 6.66 -4.98
C TYR A 162 0.36 7.71 -4.13
N ILE A 163 -0.39 8.63 -4.76
CA ILE A 163 -1.20 9.64 -4.05
C ILE A 163 -2.26 8.96 -3.16
N ASN A 164 -2.96 7.96 -3.70
CA ASN A 164 -3.96 7.20 -2.95
C ASN A 164 -3.31 6.46 -1.78
N SER A 165 -2.09 5.95 -1.93
CA SER A 165 -1.38 5.27 -0.83
C SER A 165 -1.09 6.22 0.35
N VAL A 166 -0.65 7.45 0.04
CA VAL A 166 -0.44 8.51 1.03
C VAL A 166 -1.75 8.85 1.75
N TRP A 167 -2.83 9.06 0.99
CA TRP A 167 -4.14 9.40 1.56
C TRP A 167 -4.69 8.30 2.47
N GLN A 168 -4.52 7.03 2.09
CA GLN A 168 -4.93 5.88 2.91
C GLN A 168 -4.22 5.87 4.27
N ALA A 169 -2.90 6.04 4.27
CA ALA A 169 -2.15 6.07 5.53
C ALA A 169 -2.56 7.26 6.41
N ILE A 170 -2.69 8.46 5.82
CA ILE A 170 -3.15 9.66 6.54
C ILE A 170 -4.52 9.43 7.19
N SER A 171 -5.47 8.82 6.46
CA SER A 171 -6.82 8.57 7.01
C SER A 171 -6.78 7.67 8.26
N ILE A 172 -5.88 6.67 8.29
CA ILE A 172 -5.69 5.79 9.46
C ILE A 172 -5.00 6.55 10.59
N PHE A 173 -3.99 7.37 10.30
CA PHE A 173 -3.34 8.21 11.31
C PHE A 173 -4.33 9.17 11.98
N ILE A 174 -5.20 9.82 11.20
CA ILE A 174 -6.27 10.68 11.73
C ILE A 174 -7.18 9.89 12.66
N MET A 175 -7.63 8.70 12.24
CA MET A 175 -8.46 7.84 13.09
C MET A 175 -7.74 7.39 14.36
N TYR A 176 -6.44 7.08 14.29
CA TYR A 176 -5.63 6.75 15.45
C TYR A 176 -5.58 7.91 16.46
N PHE A 177 -5.27 9.12 16.00
CA PHE A 177 -5.23 10.30 16.87
C PHE A 177 -6.60 10.64 17.46
N TYR A 178 -7.66 10.43 16.69
CA TYR A 178 -9.03 10.71 17.11
C TYR A 178 -9.54 9.69 18.14
N TYR A 179 -9.36 8.39 17.88
CA TYR A 179 -9.93 7.31 18.70
C TYR A 179 -9.01 6.80 19.79
N ASP A 180 -7.75 6.48 19.47
CA ASP A 180 -6.88 5.69 20.35
C ASP A 180 -5.91 6.55 21.15
N TYR A 181 -5.29 7.56 20.52
CA TYR A 181 -4.35 8.44 21.20
C TYR A 181 -4.99 9.15 22.40
N ARG A 182 -6.23 9.64 22.23
CA ARG A 182 -6.98 10.27 23.33
C ARG A 182 -7.29 9.28 24.46
N LYS A 183 -7.67 8.03 24.14
CA LYS A 183 -7.96 7.00 25.14
C LYS A 183 -6.71 6.64 25.95
N LEU A 184 -5.55 6.55 25.29
CA LEU A 184 -4.27 6.27 25.95
C LEU A 184 -3.90 7.36 26.96
N GLN A 185 -4.08 8.64 26.60
CA GLN A 185 -3.82 9.76 27.50
C GLN A 185 -4.72 9.72 28.74
N LEU A 186 -6.01 9.45 28.56
CA LEU A 186 -6.96 9.32 29.67
C LEU A 186 -6.56 8.16 30.61
N GLN A 187 -6.21 6.99 30.07
CA GLN A 187 -5.79 5.84 30.85
C GLN A 187 -4.50 6.11 31.65
N GLN A 188 -3.51 6.77 31.03
CA GLN A 188 -2.28 7.16 31.73
C GLN A 188 -2.55 8.13 32.87
N HIS A 189 -3.45 9.10 32.67
CA HIS A 189 -3.83 10.04 33.72
C HIS A 189 -4.55 9.32 34.87
N THR A 190 -5.54 8.47 34.58
CA THR A 190 -6.23 7.65 35.59
C THR A 190 -5.28 6.76 36.38
N ASN A 191 -4.31 6.12 35.71
CA ASN A 191 -3.34 5.26 36.39
C ASN A 191 -2.41 6.05 37.31
N LYS A 192 -2.00 7.27 36.92
CA LYS A 192 -1.23 8.17 37.79
C LYS A 192 -2.03 8.58 39.03
N THR A 193 -3.28 9.00 38.87
CA THR A 193 -4.15 9.38 40.01
C THR A 193 -4.38 8.22 40.99
N LYS A 194 -4.40 6.97 40.51
CA LYS A 194 -4.52 5.77 41.36
C LYS A 194 -3.21 5.41 42.08
N ALA A 195 -2.05 5.75 41.51
CA ALA A 195 -0.74 5.44 42.08
C ALA A 195 -0.35 6.41 43.21
N ASP A 196 -0.86 7.65 43.16
CA ASP A 196 -0.64 8.69 44.16
C ASP A 196 -1.96 9.07 44.87
N PRO A 197 -2.55 8.19 45.70
CA PRO A 197 -3.71 8.55 46.51
C PRO A 197 -3.30 9.61 47.54
N VAL A 198 -3.99 10.76 47.52
CA VAL A 198 -3.90 11.82 48.54
C VAL A 198 -4.30 11.29 49.90
#